data_AF-A0A259AZ49-F1
#
_entry.id   AF-A0A259AZ49-F1
#
_cell.length_a   1.000
_cell.length_b   1.000
_cell.length_c   1.000
_cell.angle_alpha   90.00
_cell.angle_beta   90.00
_cell.angle_gamma   90.00
#
_symmetry.space_group_name_H-M   'P 1'
#
loop_
_entity.id
_entity.type
_entity.pdbx_description
1 polymer ?
#
loop_
_entity_poly.entity_id
_entity_poly.type
_entity_poly.pdbx_seq_one_letter_code
_entity_poly.pdbx_strand_id
1 'polypeptide(L)' 'MYAAYLRLELRVWDSDRAVIRAASRKLAPSARRDPASRDARKHFYREMLRHHADARRLVLQFRL' A
#
# COMPACT_ATOMS: atom_id res chain seq x y z
N MET A 1 6.36 -5.41 -6.53
CA MET A 1 5.27 -4.55 -6.00
C MET A 1 5.77 -3.21 -5.45
N TYR A 2 7.06 -3.06 -5.10
CA TYR A 2 7.58 -1.81 -4.51
C TYR A 2 7.39 -0.55 -5.37
N ALA A 3 7.58 -0.64 -6.69
CA ALA A 3 7.32 0.49 -7.58
C ALA A 3 5.84 0.95 -7.59
N ALA A 4 4.89 0.09 -7.24
CA ALA A 4 3.49 0.49 -7.08
C ALA A 4 3.29 1.27 -5.77
N TYR A 5 3.96 0.85 -4.70
CA TYR A 5 3.98 1.56 -3.41
C TYR A 5 4.56 2.98 -3.56
N LEU A 6 5.67 3.16 -4.27
CA LEU A 6 6.25 4.49 -4.52
C LEU A 6 5.29 5.45 -5.24
N ARG A 7 4.39 4.92 -6.07
CA ARG A 7 3.36 5.70 -6.79
C ARG A 7 2.10 5.97 -5.97
N LEU A 8 2.08 5.58 -4.70
CA LEU A 8 0.98 5.95 -3.79
C LEU A 8 1.15 7.36 -3.21
N GLU A 9 2.32 7.99 -3.40
CA GLU A 9 2.63 9.34 -2.93
C GLU A 9 2.36 9.53 -1.42
N LEU A 10 2.63 8.47 -0.66
CA LEU A 10 2.46 8.43 0.79
C LEU A 10 3.71 8.95 1.48
N ARG A 11 3.50 9.64 2.59
CA ARG A 11 4.56 9.99 3.54
C ARG A 11 4.83 8.80 4.45
N VAL A 12 6.05 8.68 4.96
CA VAL A 12 6.45 7.54 5.81
C VAL A 12 5.67 7.49 7.14
N TRP A 13 5.17 8.62 7.62
CA TRP A 13 4.34 8.71 8.84
C TRP A 13 2.83 8.55 8.59
N ASP A 14 2.41 8.29 7.35
CA ASP A 14 1.01 8.02 7.07
C ASP A 14 0.53 6.73 7.77
N SER A 15 -0.74 6.69 8.14
CA SER A 15 -1.32 5.49 8.76
C SER A 15 -1.53 4.36 7.75
N ASP A 16 -1.56 3.11 8.21
CA ASP A 16 -1.94 1.94 7.41
C ASP A 16 -3.27 2.12 6.67
N ARG A 17 -4.23 2.84 7.28
CA ARG A 17 -5.52 3.16 6.66
C ARG A 17 -5.36 4.12 5.47
N ALA A 18 -4.40 5.04 5.52
CA ALA A 18 -4.06 5.90 4.40
C ALA A 18 -3.41 5.08 3.28
N VAL A 19 -2.53 4.14 3.62
CA VAL A 19 -1.93 3.19 2.64
C VAL A 19 -3.01 2.42 1.89
N ILE A 20 -3.94 1.79 2.61
CA ILE A 20 -5.04 1.02 2.00
C ILE A 20 -5.94 1.92 1.14
N ARG A 21 -6.22 3.16 1.58
CA ARG A 21 -7.03 4.10 0.78
C ARG A 21 -6.32 4.50 -0.51
N ALA A 22 -5.03 4.84 -0.47
CA ALA A 22 -4.26 5.18 -1.65
C ALA A 22 -4.15 3.98 -2.61
N ALA A 23 -3.85 2.79 -2.07
CA ALA A 23 -3.78 1.55 -2.82
C ALA A 23 -5.13 1.21 -3.50
N SER A 24 -6.24 1.37 -2.80
CA SER A 24 -7.58 1.16 -3.34
C SER A 24 -7.90 2.12 -4.49
N ARG A 25 -7.46 3.39 -4.42
CA ARG A 25 -7.63 4.38 -5.49
C ARG A 25 -6.83 4.03 -6.75
N LYS A 26 -5.72 3.30 -6.62
CA LYS A 26 -4.92 2.78 -7.75
C LYS A 26 -5.61 1.66 -8.51
N LEU A 27 -6.60 0.98 -7.92
CA LEU A 27 -7.33 -0.10 -8.57
C LEU A 27 -8.45 0.45 -9.47
N ALA A 28 -8.63 -0.21 -10.62
CA ALA A 28 -9.78 0.03 -11.48
C ALA A 28 -11.10 -0.09 -10.66
N PRO A 29 -12.10 0.77 -10.91
CA PRO A 29 -13.37 0.73 -10.17
C PRO A 29 -14.04 -0.65 -10.15
N SER A 30 -13.96 -1.40 -11.26
CA SER A 30 -14.48 -2.77 -11.39
C SER A 30 -13.75 -3.75 -10.45
N ALA A 31 -12.42 -3.71 -10.45
CA ALA A 31 -11.57 -4.58 -9.63
C ALA A 31 -11.71 -4.34 -8.11
N ARG A 32 -12.23 -3.17 -7.69
CA ARG A 32 -12.47 -2.87 -6.27
C ARG A 32 -13.62 -3.69 -5.68
N ARG A 33 -14.65 -3.97 -6.49
CA ARG A 33 -15.88 -4.66 -6.05
C ARG A 33 -16.00 -6.09 -6.57
N ASP A 34 -15.20 -6.46 -7.56
CA ASP A 34 -15.16 -7.81 -8.09
C ASP A 34 -14.82 -8.85 -6.99
N PRO A 35 -15.72 -9.82 -6.74
CA PRO A 35 -15.48 -10.94 -5.83
C PRO A 35 -14.35 -11.86 -6.31
N ALA A 36 -14.19 -12.08 -7.61
CA ALA A 36 -13.16 -12.96 -8.15
C ALA A 36 -11.75 -12.39 -7.88
N SER A 37 -11.62 -11.07 -7.89
CA SER A 37 -10.40 -10.35 -7.55
C SER A 37 -10.13 -10.21 -6.04
N ARG A 38 -10.95 -10.80 -5.15
CA ARG A 38 -10.86 -10.54 -3.70
C ARG A 38 -9.49 -10.90 -3.12
N ASP A 39 -8.95 -12.06 -3.46
CA ASP A 39 -7.69 -12.52 -2.87
C ASP A 39 -6.48 -11.81 -3.49
N ALA A 40 -6.52 -11.53 -4.80
CA ALA A 40 -5.53 -10.67 -5.45
C ALA A 40 -5.50 -9.28 -4.81
N ARG A 41 -6.66 -8.68 -4.52
CA ARG A 41 -6.80 -7.38 -3.85
C ARG A 41 -6.24 -7.41 -2.42
N LYS A 42 -6.52 -8.48 -1.65
CA LYS A 42 -5.93 -8.65 -0.30
C LYS A 42 -4.41 -8.79 -0.36
N HIS A 43 -3.90 -9.59 -1.29
CA HIS A 43 -2.45 -9.76 -1.49
C HIS A 43 -1.79 -8.43 -1.84
N PHE A 44 -2.40 -7.68 -2.77
CA PHE A 44 -1.95 -6.33 -3.13
C PHE A 44 -1.88 -5.40 -1.91
N TYR A 45 -2.93 -5.33 -1.08
CA TYR A 45 -2.91 -4.49 0.12
C TYR A 45 -1.85 -4.91 1.14
N ARG A 46 -1.65 -6.22 1.34
CA ARG A 46 -0.61 -6.74 2.23
C ARG A 46 0.79 -6.33 1.77
N GLU A 47 1.07 -6.42 0.48
CA GLU A 47 2.35 -5.96 -0.06
C GLU A 47 2.56 -4.46 0.13
N MET A 48 1.52 -3.63 -0.03
CA MET A 48 1.62 -2.19 0.23
C MET A 48 1.92 -1.88 1.70
N LEU A 49 1.26 -2.59 2.61
CA LEU A 49 1.52 -2.45 4.05
C LEU A 49 2.93 -2.92 4.41
N ARG A 50 3.40 -4.02 3.83
CA ARG A 50 4.76 -4.52 4.04
C ARG A 50 5.81 -3.47 3.63
N HIS A 51 5.68 -2.94 2.42
CA HIS A 51 6.59 -1.89 1.94
C HIS A 51 6.54 -0.62 2.78
N HIS A 52 5.36 -0.25 3.28
CA HIS A 52 5.22 0.90 4.17
C HIS A 52 5.89 0.67 5.53
N ALA A 53 5.75 -0.53 6.11
CA ALA A 53 6.43 -0.91 7.34
C ALA A 53 7.96 -0.93 7.15
N ASP A 54 8.45 -1.45 6.02
CA ASP A 54 9.87 -1.44 5.67
C ASP A 54 10.41 -0.01 5.55
N ALA A 55 9.68 0.88 4.87
CA ALA A 55 10.05 2.30 4.77
C ALA A 55 10.11 2.99 6.14
N ARG A 56 9.12 2.73 7.01
CA ARG A 56 9.13 3.21 8.40
C ARG A 56 10.32 2.69 9.19
N ARG A 57 10.64 1.39 9.05
CA ARG A 57 11.79 0.78 9.72
C ARG A 57 13.09 1.45 9.31
N LEU A 58 13.27 1.73 8.02
CA LEU A 58 14.47 2.42 7.52
C LEU A 58 14.58 3.83 8.10
N VAL A 59 13.51 4.62 8.07
CA VAL A 59 13.52 5.98 8.66
C VAL A 59 13.84 5.94 10.14
N LEU A 60 13.25 5.00 10.91
CA LEU A 60 13.53 4.86 12.34
C LEU A 60 14.98 4.42 12.60
N GLN A 61 15.51 3.52 11.79
CA GLN A 61 16.87 3.01 11.94
C GLN A 61 17.92 4.07 11.62
N PHE A 62 17.67 4.93 10.63
CA PHE A 62 18.65 5.89 10.12
C PHE A 62 18.35 7.35 10.50
N ARG A 63 17.26 7.62 11.24
CA ARG A 63 16.80 8.97 11.65
C ARG A 63 16.70 9.96 10.48
N LEU A 64 16.16 9.48 9.35
CA LEU A 64 15.96 10.26 8.12
C LEU A 64 14.74 11.17 8.18
#